data_AF-A0A2G6DSP4-F1
#
_entry.id   AF-A0A2G6DSP4-F1
#
_cell.length_a   1.000
_cell.length_b   1.000
_cell.length_c   1.000
_cell.angle_alpha   90.00
_cell.angle_beta   90.00
_cell.angle_gamma   90.00
#
_symmetry.space_group_name_H-M   'P 1'
#
loop_
_entity.id
_entity.type
_entity.pdbx_description
1 polymer ?
#
loop_
_entity_poly.entity_id
_entity_poly.type
_entity_poly.pdbx_seq_one_letter_code
_entity_poly.pdbx_strand_id
1 'polypeptide(L)'
;MFKKILITLYIIMIAAALYFAYTIFASRNTTTEHIPADPIKRHLEKDEKQTSPNHIEAQEQEKSQEKEDENTKNSEEDVQKTQEISAAYIITRTDCDKMCTHYTGDKKEYCINFCGLATATENTTCAHMTGLQKDYCTRDTAVQDGDITKCDDIGDSGIRTQCKNRINEDFIDEIM
;
A
#
# COMPACT_ATOMS: atom_id res chain seq x y z
N MET A 1 -24.52 29.57 -49.25
CA MET A 1 -24.28 28.11 -49.29
C MET A 1 -23.22 27.66 -48.29
N PHE A 2 -22.09 28.36 -48.16
CA PHE A 2 -21.00 28.01 -47.25
C PHE A 2 -21.40 27.75 -45.78
N LYS A 3 -22.28 28.58 -45.22
CA LYS A 3 -22.79 28.39 -43.84
C LYS A 3 -23.52 27.06 -43.62
N LYS A 4 -24.23 26.54 -44.62
CA LYS A 4 -24.92 25.25 -44.52
C LYS A 4 -23.93 24.09 -44.51
N ILE A 5 -22.88 24.17 -45.32
CA ILE A 5 -21.82 23.16 -45.41
C ILE A 5 -21.05 23.08 -44.08
N LEU A 6 -20.70 24.21 -43.48
CA LEU A 6 -20.02 24.23 -42.18
C LEU A 6 -20.85 23.62 -41.06
N ILE A 7 -22.17 23.89 -41.02
CA ILE A 7 -23.07 23.30 -40.03
C ILE A 7 -23.15 21.77 -40.22
N THR A 8 -23.25 21.29 -41.46
CA THR A 8 -23.29 19.84 -41.74
C THR A 8 -21.99 19.15 -41.30
N LEU A 9 -20.82 19.74 -41.59
CA LEU A 9 -19.54 19.19 -41.14
C LEU A 9 -19.41 19.14 -39.62
N TYR A 10 -19.89 20.18 -38.92
CA TYR A 10 -19.88 20.22 -37.46
C TYR A 10 -20.72 19.10 -36.83
N ILE A 11 -21.91 18.85 -37.38
CA ILE A 11 -22.80 17.77 -36.91
C ILE A 11 -22.14 16.39 -37.12
N ILE A 12 -21.48 16.17 -38.26
CA ILE A 12 -20.76 14.92 -38.55
C ILE A 12 -19.62 14.70 -37.55
N MET A 13 -18.84 15.75 -37.25
CA MET A 13 -17.76 15.69 -36.26
C MET A 13 -18.28 15.33 -34.86
N ILE A 14 -19.37 15.95 -34.41
CA ILE A 14 -19.97 15.63 -33.10
C ILE A 14 -20.46 14.19 -33.07
N ALA A 15 -21.15 13.73 -34.13
CA ALA A 15 -21.66 12.36 -34.19
C ALA A 15 -20.53 11.33 -34.13
N ALA A 16 -19.40 11.59 -34.81
CA ALA A 16 -18.22 10.73 -34.75
C ALA A 16 -17.60 10.70 -33.35
N ALA A 17 -17.47 11.86 -32.68
CA ALA A 17 -16.95 11.94 -31.32
C ALA A 17 -17.84 11.19 -30.31
N LEU A 18 -19.16 11.35 -30.41
CA LEU A 18 -20.12 10.64 -29.55
C LEU A 18 -20.09 9.12 -29.79
N TYR A 19 -19.99 8.70 -31.05
CA TYR A 19 -19.84 7.29 -31.40
C TYR A 19 -18.56 6.70 -30.79
N PHE A 20 -17.43 7.38 -30.95
CA PHE A 20 -16.15 6.94 -30.38
C PHE A 20 -16.21 6.85 -28.85
N ALA A 21 -16.73 7.87 -28.18
CA ALA A 21 -16.94 7.85 -26.74
C ALA A 21 -17.81 6.64 -26.31
N TYR A 22 -18.94 6.40 -26.98
CA TYR A 22 -19.80 5.27 -26.70
C TYR A 22 -19.06 3.92 -26.80
N THR A 23 -18.23 3.71 -27.82
CA THR A 23 -17.47 2.44 -27.96
C THR A 23 -16.51 2.19 -26.79
N ILE A 24 -15.83 3.24 -26.30
CA ILE A 24 -14.92 3.12 -25.16
C ILE A 24 -15.69 2.80 -23.88
N PHE A 25 -16.80 3.49 -23.62
CA PHE A 25 -17.59 3.23 -22.41
C PHE A 25 -18.32 1.88 -22.44
N ALA A 26 -18.79 1.42 -23.61
CA ALA A 26 -19.42 0.12 -23.76
C ALA A 26 -18.46 -1.03 -23.40
N SER A 27 -17.18 -0.94 -23.80
CA SER A 27 -16.17 -1.94 -23.47
C SER A 27 -15.87 -2.08 -21.97
N ARG A 28 -16.17 -1.07 -21.15
CA ARG A 28 -15.90 -1.08 -19.70
C ARG A 28 -17.07 -1.63 -18.89
N ASN A 29 -18.28 -1.59 -19.42
CA ASN A 29 -19.48 -2.03 -18.70
C ASN A 29 -19.80 -3.53 -18.88
N THR A 30 -19.01 -4.28 -19.66
CA THR A 30 -19.23 -5.71 -19.93
C THR A 30 -18.38 -6.67 -19.08
N THR A 31 -17.79 -6.19 -17.98
CA THR A 31 -17.18 -7.07 -16.96
C THR A 31 -18.13 -7.20 -15.78
N THR A 32 -19.25 -7.91 -15.99
CA THR A 32 -19.96 -8.55 -14.86
C THR A 32 -19.25 -9.87 -14.61
N GLU A 33 -18.34 -9.85 -13.65
CA GLU A 33 -17.73 -11.05 -13.08
C GLU A 33 -18.85 -11.97 -12.58
N HIS A 34 -18.96 -13.14 -13.21
CA HIS A 34 -19.62 -14.28 -12.58
C HIS A 34 -18.78 -14.65 -11.35
N ILE A 35 -19.22 -14.24 -10.16
CA ILE A 35 -18.75 -14.80 -8.90
C ILE A 35 -19.46 -16.17 -8.76
N PRO A 36 -18.78 -17.32 -8.91
CA PRO A 36 -19.37 -18.58 -8.48
C PRO A 36 -19.47 -18.55 -6.95
N ALA A 37 -20.70 -18.57 -6.46
CA ALA A 37 -20.99 -18.80 -5.05
C ALA A 37 -20.61 -20.25 -4.72
N ASP A 38 -19.49 -20.44 -4.01
CA ASP A 38 -19.20 -21.71 -3.36
C ASP A 38 -19.61 -21.63 -1.87
N PRO A 39 -20.45 -22.55 -1.36
CA PRO A 39 -20.98 -22.48 -0.02
C PRO A 39 -19.97 -23.02 1.00
N ILE A 40 -19.46 -22.14 1.85
CA ILE A 40 -18.76 -22.52 3.08
C ILE A 40 -19.76 -23.25 3.99
N LYS A 41 -19.73 -24.59 3.94
CA LYS A 41 -20.37 -25.45 4.93
C LYS A 41 -19.74 -25.18 6.30
N ARG A 42 -20.60 -24.87 7.25
CA ARG A 42 -20.31 -24.86 8.69
C ARG A 42 -19.84 -26.26 9.11
N HIS A 43 -18.73 -26.34 9.83
CA HIS A 43 -18.50 -27.43 10.77
C HIS A 43 -18.22 -26.82 12.15
N LEU A 44 -19.27 -26.82 12.97
CA LEU A 44 -19.23 -26.62 14.40
C LEU A 44 -19.78 -27.92 15.00
N GLU A 45 -18.89 -28.80 15.46
CA GLU A 45 -19.17 -30.02 16.23
C GLU A 45 -17.85 -30.34 16.94
N LYS A 46 -17.65 -29.98 18.21
CA LYS A 46 -18.16 -30.58 19.46
C LYS A 46 -17.77 -32.07 19.57
N ASP A 47 -16.69 -32.34 20.31
CA ASP A 47 -16.57 -33.40 21.33
C ASP A 47 -15.16 -33.30 21.96
N GLU A 48 -15.05 -32.99 23.25
CA GLU A 48 -15.03 -33.91 24.40
C GLU A 48 -13.67 -34.62 24.62
N LYS A 49 -12.91 -34.06 25.57
CA LYS A 49 -12.44 -34.74 26.79
C LYS A 49 -11.71 -36.09 26.60
N GLN A 50 -10.38 -36.07 26.74
CA GLN A 50 -9.70 -37.16 27.46
C GLN A 50 -8.48 -36.66 28.24
N THR A 51 -8.40 -37.16 29.46
CA THR A 51 -7.56 -36.76 30.60
C THR A 51 -6.40 -37.76 30.79
N SER A 52 -5.21 -37.22 31.10
CA SER A 52 -4.10 -37.77 31.94
C SER A 52 -3.23 -38.96 31.45
N PRO A 53 -2.09 -39.28 32.12
CA PRO A 53 -1.15 -38.45 32.93
C PRO A 53 0.36 -38.82 32.76
N ASN A 54 1.26 -37.95 33.23
CA ASN A 54 2.50 -38.26 34.00
C ASN A 54 3.14 -36.91 34.41
N HIS A 55 3.09 -36.45 35.67
CA HIS A 55 3.89 -36.85 36.86
C HIS A 55 5.41 -36.76 36.57
N ILE A 56 6.15 -35.77 37.09
CA ILE A 56 6.84 -35.72 38.41
C ILE A 56 7.13 -34.22 38.72
N GLU A 57 6.51 -33.60 39.75
CA GLU A 57 7.04 -33.31 41.12
C GLU A 57 8.48 -32.75 41.16
N ALA A 58 8.73 -31.47 41.46
CA ALA A 58 8.59 -30.71 42.72
C ALA A 58 9.92 -30.59 43.50
N GLN A 59 10.34 -29.34 43.73
CA GLN A 59 10.88 -28.72 44.97
C GLN A 59 11.92 -27.64 44.61
N GLU A 60 11.64 -26.33 44.71
CA GLU A 60 11.47 -25.44 45.89
C GLU A 60 12.78 -24.98 46.55
N GLN A 61 12.80 -23.66 46.86
CA GLN A 61 13.68 -22.92 47.79
C GLN A 61 15.12 -22.57 47.33
N GLU A 62 15.73 -21.42 47.63
CA GLU A 62 15.34 -20.10 48.16
C GLU A 62 16.64 -19.25 48.14
N LYS A 63 16.52 -17.91 48.09
CA LYS A 63 17.38 -16.91 48.79
C LYS A 63 18.68 -16.36 48.14
N SER A 64 18.58 -15.05 47.87
CA SER A 64 19.52 -13.91 48.02
C SER A 64 21.04 -14.10 47.94
N GLN A 65 21.71 -13.30 47.07
CA GLN A 65 22.52 -12.15 47.52
C GLN A 65 23.03 -11.26 46.37
N GLU A 66 23.11 -9.98 46.74
CA GLU A 66 23.58 -8.76 46.10
C GLU A 66 25.09 -8.77 45.74
N LYS A 67 25.46 -8.16 44.60
CA LYS A 67 26.65 -7.29 44.43
C LYS A 67 26.71 -6.59 43.07
N GLU A 68 27.10 -5.30 43.14
CA GLU A 68 27.65 -4.40 42.11
C GLU A 68 28.70 -5.12 41.23
N ASP A 69 29.00 -4.76 39.97
CA ASP A 69 29.23 -3.43 39.43
C ASP A 69 29.35 -3.46 37.88
N GLU A 70 29.16 -2.29 37.28
CA GLU A 70 29.65 -1.75 35.99
C GLU A 70 29.97 -2.61 34.73
N ASN A 71 29.26 -2.22 33.65
CA ASN A 71 29.79 -1.73 32.36
C ASN A 71 30.06 -2.70 31.18
N THR A 72 29.55 -2.26 30.02
CA THR A 72 30.05 -2.46 28.64
C THR A 72 29.25 -3.40 27.70
N LYS A 73 28.30 -2.77 26.98
CA LYS A 73 28.26 -2.58 25.50
C LYS A 73 28.24 -3.81 24.56
N ASN A 74 27.28 -3.73 23.61
CA ASN A 74 27.18 -4.40 22.29
C ASN A 74 27.03 -5.93 22.31
N SER A 75 26.47 -6.58 21.30
CA SER A 75 25.49 -6.33 20.22
C SER A 75 25.40 -7.71 19.55
N GLU A 76 24.20 -8.08 19.10
CA GLU A 76 23.94 -8.98 17.96
C GLU A 76 24.41 -10.44 18.02
N GLU A 77 23.45 -11.37 18.00
CA GLU A 77 23.13 -12.26 16.86
C GLU A 77 21.87 -13.06 17.23
N ASP A 78 20.73 -12.76 16.60
CA ASP A 78 20.25 -13.38 15.36
C ASP A 78 19.78 -14.83 15.54
N VAL A 79 18.45 -15.00 15.69
CA VAL A 79 17.76 -16.18 15.20
C VAL A 79 16.42 -15.76 14.61
N GLN A 80 16.43 -15.57 13.29
CA GLN A 80 15.39 -16.00 12.34
C GLN A 80 13.93 -15.96 12.82
N LYS A 81 13.26 -14.84 12.55
CA LYS A 81 11.80 -14.83 12.40
C LYS A 81 11.48 -14.96 10.92
N THR A 82 11.10 -16.18 10.54
CA THR A 82 10.42 -16.51 9.28
C THR A 82 9.42 -15.41 8.95
N GLN A 83 9.69 -14.75 7.83
CA GLN A 83 8.93 -13.63 7.30
C GLN A 83 7.56 -14.16 6.85
N GLU A 84 6.62 -14.22 7.79
CA GLU A 84 5.20 -14.22 7.47
C GLU A 84 4.97 -13.00 6.59
N ILE A 85 4.56 -13.25 5.34
CA ILE A 85 4.06 -12.26 4.41
C ILE A 85 2.95 -11.52 5.14
N SER A 86 3.27 -10.35 5.68
CA SER A 86 2.34 -9.54 6.45
C SER A 86 1.19 -9.18 5.52
N ALA A 87 -0.02 -9.50 5.94
CA ALA A 87 -1.23 -9.09 5.23
C ALA A 87 -1.11 -7.61 4.85
N ALA A 88 -1.11 -7.32 3.54
CA ALA A 88 -0.99 -5.97 3.03
C ALA A 88 -2.00 -5.06 3.73
N TYR A 89 -1.52 -4.06 4.45
CA TYR A 89 -2.39 -3.11 5.13
C TYR A 89 -3.20 -2.36 4.07
N ILE A 90 -4.52 -2.57 4.05
CA ILE A 90 -5.42 -1.87 3.15
C ILE A 90 -5.62 -0.46 3.72
N ILE A 91 -5.02 0.54 3.07
CA ILE A 91 -5.25 1.96 3.33
C ILE A 91 -6.31 2.45 2.35
N THR A 92 -7.41 3.00 2.87
CA THR A 92 -8.50 3.54 2.06
C THR A 92 -8.35 5.05 1.90
N ARG A 93 -9.10 5.64 0.95
CA ARG A 93 -9.13 7.10 0.78
C ARG A 93 -9.63 7.82 2.03
N THR A 94 -10.61 7.23 2.71
CA THR A 94 -11.14 7.77 3.98
C THR A 94 -10.08 7.83 5.07
N ASP A 95 -9.10 6.92 5.06
CA ASP A 95 -7.99 6.93 5.99
C ASP A 95 -7.04 8.12 5.73
N CYS A 96 -6.79 8.41 4.46
CA CYS A 96 -6.02 9.59 4.04
C CYS A 96 -6.74 10.90 4.40
N ASP A 97 -8.05 10.98 4.13
CA ASP A 97 -8.86 12.16 4.46
C ASP A 97 -8.90 12.45 5.97
N LYS A 98 -8.76 11.40 6.79
CA LYS A 98 -8.70 11.49 8.26
C LYS A 98 -7.27 11.54 8.81
N MET A 99 -6.28 11.87 7.99
CA MET A 99 -4.88 12.01 8.39
C MET A 99 -4.34 10.79 9.16
N CYS A 100 -4.74 9.58 8.76
CA CYS A 100 -4.26 8.33 9.36
C CYS A 100 -4.48 8.20 10.88
N THR A 101 -5.46 8.91 11.43
CA THR A 101 -5.72 8.98 12.88
C THR A 101 -6.10 7.63 13.50
N HIS A 102 -6.58 6.68 12.70
CA HIS A 102 -6.93 5.33 13.13
C HIS A 102 -5.75 4.36 13.23
N TYR A 103 -4.55 4.77 12.78
CA TYR A 103 -3.34 3.93 12.83
C TYR A 103 -2.37 4.39 13.92
N THR A 104 -1.62 3.44 14.49
CA THR A 104 -0.57 3.67 15.49
C THR A 104 0.72 2.94 15.13
N GLY A 105 1.84 3.44 15.64
CA GLY A 105 3.18 2.88 15.36
C GLY A 105 3.51 2.85 13.87
N ASP A 106 4.20 1.79 13.44
CA ASP A 106 4.66 1.57 12.06
C ASP A 106 3.53 1.63 11.02
N LYS A 107 2.31 1.27 11.42
CA LYS A 107 1.13 1.34 10.53
C LYS A 107 0.73 2.78 10.23
N LYS A 108 0.93 3.68 11.20
CA LYS A 108 0.65 5.10 11.02
C LYS A 108 1.65 5.72 10.05
N GLU A 109 2.92 5.36 10.21
CA GLU A 109 3.98 5.80 9.30
C GLU A 109 3.73 5.32 7.87
N TYR A 110 3.36 4.04 7.69
CA TYR A 110 2.97 3.52 6.38
C TYR A 110 1.79 4.30 5.78
N CYS A 111 0.73 4.57 6.56
CA CYS A 111 -0.41 5.35 6.08
C CYS A 111 -0.02 6.79 5.71
N ILE A 112 0.78 7.48 6.53
CA ILE A 112 1.23 8.86 6.27
C ILE A 112 2.01 8.92 4.95
N ASN A 113 2.94 7.98 4.74
CA ASN A 113 3.70 7.87 3.51
C ASN A 113 2.80 7.52 2.32
N PHE A 114 1.90 6.56 2.47
CA PHE A 114 0.95 6.16 1.44
C PHE A 114 0.04 7.33 1.01
N CYS A 115 -0.44 8.13 1.97
CA CYS A 115 -1.34 9.25 1.72
C CYS A 115 -0.63 10.54 1.27
N GLY A 116 0.70 10.54 1.16
CA GLY A 116 1.47 11.74 0.79
C GLY A 116 1.41 12.85 1.83
N LEU A 117 1.17 12.51 3.09
CA LEU A 117 1.11 13.44 4.22
C LEU A 117 2.48 13.66 4.87
N ALA A 118 3.50 12.89 4.45
CA ALA A 118 4.86 13.06 4.92
C ALA A 118 5.40 14.42 4.45
N THR A 119 5.97 15.19 5.36
CA THR A 119 6.71 16.40 5.01
C THR A 119 7.97 15.98 4.24
N ALA A 120 8.13 16.49 3.02
CA ALA A 120 9.28 16.22 2.18
C ALA A 120 10.58 16.37 2.99
N THR A 121 11.30 15.27 3.15
CA THR A 121 12.59 15.28 3.84
C THR A 121 13.63 15.65 2.80
N GLU A 122 14.09 16.92 2.83
CA GLU A 122 15.05 17.44 1.86
C GLU A 122 16.27 16.53 1.70
N ASN A 123 16.61 16.24 0.44
CA ASN A 123 17.86 15.61 0.00
C ASN A 123 18.22 14.27 0.67
N THR A 124 17.26 13.34 0.70
CA THR A 124 17.54 11.98 1.17
C THR A 124 17.97 11.10 0.00
N THR A 125 19.23 10.67 -0.03
CA THR A 125 19.71 9.69 -1.01
C THR A 125 19.07 8.33 -0.71
N CYS A 126 18.13 7.88 -1.55
CA CYS A 126 17.43 6.60 -1.38
C CYS A 126 18.33 5.35 -1.48
N ALA A 127 19.62 5.52 -1.80
CA ALA A 127 20.58 4.45 -2.02
C ALA A 127 20.83 3.56 -0.79
N HIS A 128 20.64 4.08 0.42
CA HIS A 128 20.86 3.32 1.66
C HIS A 128 19.59 2.63 2.17
N MET A 129 18.44 2.86 1.52
CA MET A 129 17.16 2.27 1.91
C MET A 129 16.91 0.97 1.13
N THR A 130 16.14 0.06 1.73
CA THR A 130 15.79 -1.22 1.10
C THR A 130 14.29 -1.47 1.17
N GLY A 131 13.80 -2.26 0.20
CA GLY A 131 12.39 -2.65 0.14
C GLY A 131 11.45 -1.45 0.08
N LEU A 132 10.39 -1.51 0.89
CA LEU A 132 9.29 -0.54 0.87
C LEU A 132 9.73 0.90 1.16
N GLN A 133 10.71 1.09 2.06
CA GLN A 133 11.21 2.43 2.39
C GLN A 133 11.96 3.06 1.22
N LYS A 134 12.71 2.23 0.46
CA LYS A 134 13.34 2.67 -0.79
C LYS A 134 12.29 3.07 -1.82
N ASP A 135 11.25 2.26 -1.98
CA ASP A 135 10.17 2.52 -2.92
C ASP A 135 9.46 3.86 -2.65
N TYR A 136 9.17 4.17 -1.38
CA TYR A 136 8.61 5.46 -0.99
C TYR A 136 9.59 6.63 -1.21
N CYS A 137 10.85 6.47 -0.84
CA CYS A 137 11.86 7.51 -1.08
C CYS A 137 12.04 7.80 -2.58
N THR A 138 12.12 6.74 -3.40
CA THR A 138 12.24 6.86 -4.87
C THR A 138 11.00 7.52 -5.46
N ARG A 139 9.80 7.19 -4.98
CA ARG A 139 8.57 7.89 -5.35
C ARG A 139 8.67 9.38 -5.04
N ASP A 140 9.03 9.74 -3.81
CA ASP A 140 9.04 11.14 -3.38
C ASP A 140 10.06 11.95 -4.18
N THR A 141 11.23 11.37 -4.45
CA THR A 141 12.26 11.97 -5.32
C THR A 141 11.75 12.13 -6.75
N ALA A 142 11.10 11.11 -7.31
CA ALA A 142 10.57 11.15 -8.68
C ALA A 142 9.47 12.21 -8.82
N VAL A 143 8.57 12.33 -7.83
CA VAL A 143 7.51 13.34 -7.79
C VAL A 143 8.11 14.74 -7.68
N GLN A 144 9.07 14.94 -6.78
CA GLN A 144 9.74 16.23 -6.60
C GLN A 144 10.48 16.68 -7.88
N ASP A 145 11.11 15.75 -8.58
CA ASP A 145 11.86 16.04 -9.81
C ASP A 145 10.98 16.07 -11.07
N GLY A 146 9.70 15.67 -10.97
CA GLY A 146 8.82 15.51 -12.12
C GLY A 146 9.28 14.43 -13.12
N ASP A 147 10.11 13.49 -12.69
CA ASP A 147 10.73 12.48 -13.56
C ASP A 147 10.01 11.14 -13.48
N ILE A 148 9.13 10.88 -14.45
CA ILE A 148 8.33 9.66 -14.51
C ILE A 148 9.17 8.39 -14.69
N THR A 149 10.40 8.51 -15.22
CA THR A 149 11.27 7.36 -15.46
C THR A 149 11.84 6.81 -14.16
N LYS A 150 12.04 7.66 -13.15
CA LYS A 150 12.46 7.23 -11.80
C LYS A 150 11.41 6.38 -11.10
N CYS A 151 10.12 6.52 -11.46
CA CYS A 151 9.08 5.64 -10.93
C CYS A 151 9.28 4.18 -11.36
N ASP A 152 9.97 3.89 -12.47
CA ASP A 152 10.15 2.51 -12.94
C ASP A 152 11.12 1.69 -12.07
N ASP A 153 11.96 2.37 -11.28
CA ASP A 153 12.89 1.76 -10.32
C ASP A 153 12.20 1.25 -9.03
N ILE A 154 10.91 1.57 -8.84
CA ILE A 154 10.11 1.21 -7.67
C ILE A 154 9.67 -0.25 -7.78
N GLY A 155 10.04 -1.09 -6.81
CA GLY A 155 9.71 -2.51 -6.80
C GLY A 155 8.21 -2.78 -6.67
N ASP A 156 7.55 -2.10 -5.73
CA ASP A 156 6.12 -2.21 -5.49
C ASP A 156 5.27 -1.59 -6.62
N SER A 157 4.38 -2.40 -7.21
CA SER A 157 3.54 -1.95 -8.33
C SER A 157 2.50 -0.90 -7.95
N GLY A 158 2.03 -0.90 -6.69
CA GLY A 158 1.07 0.07 -6.18
C GLY A 158 1.72 1.43 -6.03
N ILE A 159 2.89 1.48 -5.37
CA ILE A 159 3.69 2.70 -5.21
C ILE A 159 4.13 3.25 -6.57
N ARG A 160 4.56 2.36 -7.49
CA ARG A 160 4.91 2.75 -8.87
C ARG A 160 3.76 3.43 -9.60
N THR A 161 2.57 2.86 -9.52
CA THR A 161 1.38 3.42 -10.17
C THR A 161 1.02 4.77 -9.56
N GLN A 162 1.08 4.88 -8.23
CA GLN A 162 0.85 6.13 -7.52
C GLN A 162 1.86 7.22 -7.93
N CYS A 163 3.14 6.88 -8.02
CA CYS A 163 4.21 7.77 -8.47
C CYS A 163 3.90 8.41 -9.83
N LYS A 164 3.57 7.58 -10.83
CA LYS A 164 3.25 8.04 -12.18
C LYS A 164 1.99 8.90 -12.22
N ASN A 165 0.95 8.50 -11.49
CA ASN A 165 -0.28 9.26 -11.43
C ASN A 165 -0.05 10.63 -10.80
N ARG A 166 0.73 10.70 -9.72
CA ARG A 166 1.03 11.95 -9.03
C ARG A 166 1.75 12.94 -9.92
N ILE A 167 2.80 12.50 -10.62
CA ILE A 167 3.54 13.35 -11.58
C ILE A 167 2.63 13.84 -12.71
N ASN A 168 1.75 12.98 -13.24
CA ASN A 168 0.81 13.38 -14.27
C ASN A 168 -0.23 14.38 -13.77
N GLU A 169 -0.72 14.22 -12.54
CA GLU A 169 -1.62 15.18 -11.89
C GLU A 169 -0.92 16.53 -11.73
N ASP A 170 0.30 16.55 -11.20
CA ASP A 170 1.08 17.76 -10.99
C ASP A 170 1.35 18.49 -12.34
N PHE A 171 1.63 17.76 -13.42
CA PHE A 171 1.80 18.34 -14.77
C PHE A 171 0.50 18.94 -15.34
N ILE A 172 -0.65 18.32 -15.09
CA ILE A 172 -1.94 18.84 -15.54
C ILE A 172 -2.32 20.10 -14.76
N ASP A 173 -2.06 20.11 -13.45
CA ASP A 173 -2.34 21.24 -12.56
C ASP A 173 -1.44 22.46 -12.84
N GLU A 174 -0.21 22.26 -13.33
CA GLU A 174 0.69 23.37 -13.71
C GLU A 174 0.27 24.07 -15.02
N ILE A 175 -0.43 23.36 -15.92
CA ILE A 175 -0.86 23.90 -17.23
C ILE A 175 -2.17 24.69 -17.16
N MET A 176 -3.00 24.48 -16.12
CA MET A 176 -4.28 25.16 -15.93
C MET A 176 -4.17 26.46 -15.14
#